data_AF-A0AA47MQL4-F1
#
_entry.id   AF-A0AA47MQL4-F1
#
_cell.length_a   1.000
_cell.length_b   1.000
_cell.length_c   1.000
_cell.angle_alpha   90.00
_cell.angle_beta   90.00
_cell.angle_gamma   90.00
#
_symmetry.space_group_name_H-M   'P 1'
#
loop_
_entity.id
_entity.type
_entity.pdbx_description
1 polymer ?
#
loop_
_entity_poly.entity_id
_entity_poly.type
_entity_poly.pdbx_seq_one_letter_code
_entity_poly.pdbx_strand_id
1 'polypeptide(L)'
;MFQLNTTMRTITGTIRSTPLPWPPVLSNIPPPHIRQEAVTHKMLLKVKDSPHLPIHADIYNPPTAQLPSRRPIWKNTPPADFTIQLAWKTEWESKEVPNKHLVLDPNLQSHLGVDNAIIFLLNQAYTHLDKAASMVRVMFFDFSCAFNTIRPALLREKLTAMQKYSEDSAIVGCISSGEKTEYRATVQNFVTWCELNHLQLNVTKTKELLVDLRRKKTQGTPISIQGAPVDIVDDYKYLGVYLNNKLDWTKNSEAVYRKGQSRLFLLRRLRSFNICGTMLRMFYESVVASAIYFAVRFEGSRWQQTGWINKLVRKASDVVGVQLDSLTVVLERRMLSKVQAILDNDSHPLHEVLDRLRSTFSQRLLAPRCSTERHRKSFLPVSISLYNSSLKISDTPNQVQ
;
A
#
# COMPACT_ATOMS: atom_id res chain seq x y z
N MET A 1 13.93 14.80 -38.13
CA MET A 1 14.12 14.25 -36.76
C MET A 1 14.30 15.36 -35.71
N PHE A 2 15.11 16.40 -35.98
CA PHE A 2 15.32 17.53 -35.07
C PHE A 2 14.04 18.36 -34.81
N GLN A 3 13.28 18.70 -35.86
CA GLN A 3 11.99 19.41 -35.73
C GLN A 3 10.95 18.62 -34.95
N LEU A 4 10.85 17.30 -35.12
CA LEU A 4 9.93 16.44 -34.35
C LEU A 4 10.29 16.48 -32.85
N ASN A 5 11.58 16.42 -32.50
CA ASN A 5 12.02 16.52 -31.11
C ASN A 5 11.80 17.92 -30.51
N THR A 6 11.97 18.98 -31.29
CA THR A 6 11.69 20.36 -30.85
C THR A 6 10.20 20.59 -30.65
N THR A 7 9.35 20.15 -31.59
CA THR A 7 7.89 20.23 -31.49
C THR A 7 7.36 19.35 -30.34
N MET A 8 7.90 18.15 -30.15
CA MET A 8 7.58 17.30 -28.99
C MET A 8 8.01 17.94 -27.67
N ARG A 9 9.15 18.65 -27.62
CA ARG A 9 9.60 19.44 -26.45
C ARG A 9 8.70 20.63 -26.16
N THR A 10 8.23 21.35 -27.19
CA THR A 10 7.30 22.46 -27.02
C THR A 10 5.92 21.96 -26.56
N ILE A 11 5.41 20.87 -27.16
CA ILE A 11 4.14 20.24 -26.77
C ILE A 11 4.21 19.67 -25.35
N THR A 12 5.31 18.99 -24.98
CA THR A 12 5.51 18.48 -23.61
C THR A 12 5.81 19.59 -22.60
N GLY A 13 6.38 20.72 -23.02
CA GLY A 13 6.55 21.92 -22.20
C GLY A 13 5.25 22.71 -21.96
N THR A 14 4.27 22.62 -22.86
CA THR A 14 2.95 23.24 -22.71
C THR A 14 1.97 22.43 -21.86
N ILE A 15 2.21 21.13 -21.67
CA ILE A 15 1.54 20.34 -20.65
C ILE A 15 2.24 20.68 -19.34
N ARG A 16 1.66 21.60 -18.54
CA ARG A 16 2.23 21.99 -17.25
C ARG A 16 2.50 20.74 -16.42
N SER A 17 3.75 20.30 -16.37
CA SER A 17 4.20 19.37 -15.35
C SER A 17 3.83 20.00 -14.02
N THR A 18 3.14 19.25 -13.16
CA THR A 18 2.89 19.61 -11.76
C THR A 18 4.13 20.31 -11.20
N PRO A 19 4.00 21.39 -10.40
CA PRO A 19 5.16 21.96 -9.76
C PRO A 19 5.90 20.83 -9.03
N LEU A 20 7.17 20.60 -9.38
CA LEU A 20 8.04 19.54 -8.84
C LEU A 20 7.96 19.30 -7.32
N PRO A 21 7.62 20.29 -6.47
CA PRO A 21 7.47 20.06 -5.02
C PRO A 21 6.23 19.26 -4.60
N TRP A 22 5.15 19.25 -5.37
CA TRP A 22 3.89 18.60 -4.97
C TRP A 22 3.93 17.06 -5.05
N PRO A 23 4.43 16.40 -6.11
CA PRO A 23 4.38 14.94 -6.24
C PRO A 23 4.90 14.16 -5.02
N PRO A 24 6.02 14.54 -4.37
CA PRO A 24 6.45 13.93 -3.11
C PRO A 24 5.40 14.03 -1.99
N VAL A 25 4.79 15.21 -1.83
CA VAL A 25 3.79 15.51 -0.80
C VAL A 25 2.51 14.72 -1.02
N LEU A 26 2.08 14.58 -2.28
CA LEU A 26 0.87 13.84 -2.64
C LEU A 26 1.02 12.33 -2.53
N SER A 27 2.21 11.83 -2.86
CA SER A 27 2.50 10.41 -2.77
C SER A 27 2.88 9.98 -1.36
N ASN A 28 3.02 10.92 -0.42
CA ASN A 28 3.58 10.70 0.92
C ASN A 28 4.94 9.98 0.85
N ILE A 29 5.75 10.31 -0.17
CA ILE A 29 7.08 9.77 -0.37
C ILE A 29 8.06 10.94 -0.41
N PRO A 30 9.05 11.02 0.49
CA PRO A 30 10.01 12.10 0.49
C PRO A 30 10.74 12.23 -0.85
N PRO A 31 11.14 13.45 -1.25
CA PRO A 31 11.85 13.69 -2.49
C PRO A 31 13.05 12.74 -2.68
N PRO A 32 13.33 12.28 -3.91
CA PRO A 32 14.40 11.31 -4.17
C PRO A 32 15.76 11.71 -3.60
N HIS A 33 16.14 12.99 -3.65
CA HIS A 33 17.43 13.47 -3.15
C HIS A 33 17.50 13.43 -1.61
N ILE A 34 16.43 13.79 -0.89
CA ILE A 34 16.36 13.64 0.58
C ILE A 34 16.49 12.17 0.98
N ARG A 35 15.82 11.26 0.24
CA ARG A 35 15.95 9.81 0.49
C ARG A 35 17.36 9.32 0.22
N GLN A 36 18.01 9.81 -0.84
CA GLN A 36 19.41 9.48 -1.14
C GLN A 36 20.35 9.98 -0.05
N GLU A 37 20.15 11.19 0.45
CA GLU A 37 20.93 11.78 1.53
C GLU A 37 20.78 10.99 2.84
N ALA A 38 19.55 10.58 3.17
CA ALA A 38 19.29 9.73 4.33
C ALA A 38 19.98 8.35 4.25
N VAL A 39 19.95 7.71 3.08
CA VAL A 39 20.66 6.45 2.83
C VAL A 39 22.17 6.66 2.96
N THR A 40 22.68 7.77 2.42
CA THR A 40 24.09 8.14 2.49
C THR A 40 24.53 8.35 3.94
N HIS A 41 23.74 9.09 4.74
CA HIS A 41 23.99 9.30 6.16
C HIS A 41 24.07 7.98 6.94
N LYS A 42 23.07 7.10 6.74
CA LYS A 42 23.03 5.79 7.39
C LYS A 42 24.24 4.92 7.01
N MET A 43 24.72 5.05 5.77
CA MET A 43 25.91 4.33 5.31
C MET A 43 27.19 4.91 5.92
N LEU A 44 27.32 6.24 6.00
CA LEU A 44 28.45 6.92 6.65
C LEU A 44 28.56 6.56 8.15
N LEU A 45 27.44 6.56 8.87
CA LEU A 45 27.41 6.14 10.28
C LEU A 45 27.89 4.71 10.46
N LYS A 46 27.40 3.77 9.63
CA LYS A 46 27.87 2.38 9.64
C LYS A 46 29.36 2.25 9.38
N VAL A 47 29.90 3.05 8.46
CA VAL A 47 31.34 3.03 8.19
C VAL A 47 32.10 3.57 9.39
N LYS A 48 31.68 4.70 9.98
CA LYS A 48 32.28 5.27 11.20
C LYS A 48 32.34 4.28 12.36
N ASP A 49 31.28 3.48 12.54
CA ASP A 49 31.22 2.47 13.60
C ASP A 49 32.01 1.18 13.27
N SER A 50 32.60 1.09 12.07
CA SER A 50 33.32 -0.08 11.58
C SER A 50 34.72 0.28 11.03
N PRO A 51 35.72 0.50 11.91
CA PRO A 51 37.05 0.97 11.53
C PRO A 51 37.84 0.02 10.61
N HIS A 52 37.46 -1.26 10.60
CA HIS A 52 38.09 -2.31 9.80
C HIS A 52 37.70 -2.26 8.32
N LEU A 53 36.70 -1.46 7.94
CA LEU A 53 36.27 -1.36 6.55
C LEU A 53 37.31 -0.57 5.73
N PRO A 54 37.70 -1.03 4.52
CA PRO A 54 38.67 -0.33 3.67
C PRO A 54 38.27 1.12 3.37
N ILE A 55 36.98 1.37 3.19
CA ILE A 55 36.40 2.70 2.91
C ILE A 55 36.42 3.64 4.13
N HIS A 56 36.69 3.14 5.35
CA HIS A 56 36.79 3.98 6.55
C HIS A 56 37.89 5.04 6.38
N ALA A 57 39.07 4.63 5.90
CA ALA A 57 40.18 5.54 5.66
C ALA A 57 39.83 6.61 4.60
N ASP A 58 39.11 6.23 3.53
CA ASP A 58 38.72 7.13 2.44
C ASP A 58 37.69 8.21 2.85
N ILE A 59 36.99 8.04 3.97
CA ILE A 59 36.05 9.05 4.48
C ILE A 59 36.81 10.16 5.24
N TYR A 60 37.80 9.78 6.04
CA TYR A 60 38.57 10.73 6.86
C TYR A 60 39.78 11.32 6.13
N ASN A 61 40.36 10.56 5.21
CA ASN A 61 41.47 10.96 4.35
C ASN A 61 41.07 10.80 2.87
N PRO A 62 40.23 11.69 2.34
CA PRO A 62 39.61 11.49 1.04
C PRO A 62 40.63 11.57 -0.10
N PRO A 63 40.58 10.63 -1.06
CA PRO A 63 41.40 10.72 -2.26
C PRO A 63 40.99 11.93 -3.10
N THR A 64 41.94 12.47 -3.87
CA THR A 64 41.70 13.63 -4.74
C THR A 64 40.61 13.29 -5.76
N ALA A 65 39.60 14.15 -5.87
CA ALA A 65 38.48 13.92 -6.78
C ALA A 65 38.95 14.03 -8.24
N GLN A 66 39.10 12.89 -8.91
CA GLN A 66 39.63 12.83 -10.28
C GLN A 66 38.67 13.35 -11.36
N LEU A 67 37.36 13.38 -11.09
CA LEU A 67 36.34 13.84 -12.03
C LEU A 67 35.33 14.77 -11.34
N PRO A 68 35.11 16.01 -11.84
CA PRO A 68 34.15 16.96 -11.28
C PRO A 68 32.70 16.44 -11.25
N SER A 69 32.35 15.54 -12.18
CA SER A 69 31.01 14.96 -12.27
C SER A 69 30.74 13.87 -11.23
N ARG A 70 31.78 13.25 -10.66
CA ARG A 70 31.60 12.28 -9.58
C ARG A 70 31.32 13.06 -8.29
N ARG A 71 30.17 12.81 -7.68
CA ARG A 71 29.77 13.34 -6.38
C ARG A 71 30.12 12.30 -5.30
N PRO A 72 31.37 12.28 -4.80
CA PRO A 72 31.77 11.29 -3.82
C PRO A 72 31.00 11.46 -2.51
N ILE A 73 30.76 10.33 -1.84
CA ILE A 73 29.98 10.22 -0.62
C ILE A 73 30.49 11.12 0.52
N TRP A 74 31.81 11.32 0.63
CA TRP A 74 32.43 12.16 1.67
C TRP A 74 32.28 13.67 1.46
N LYS A 75 31.75 14.14 0.32
CA LYS A 75 31.50 15.57 0.08
C LYS A 75 30.12 16.05 0.53
N ASN A 76 29.17 15.13 0.72
CA ASN A 76 27.77 15.45 1.03
C ASN A 76 27.37 14.81 2.36
N THR A 77 28.15 15.06 3.40
CA THR A 77 27.81 14.61 4.76
C THR A 77 26.69 15.50 5.28
N PRO A 78 25.48 14.94 5.53
CA PRO A 78 24.40 15.75 6.06
C PRO A 78 24.68 16.19 7.51
N PRO A 79 23.98 17.22 8.00
CA PRO A 79 24.08 17.70 9.37
C PRO A 79 23.85 16.61 10.42
N ALA A 80 24.41 16.76 11.62
CA ALA A 80 24.32 15.76 12.70
C ALA A 80 22.88 15.51 13.18
N ASP A 81 21.99 16.48 13.01
CA ASP A 81 20.57 16.46 13.36
C ASP A 81 19.67 16.08 12.16
N PHE A 82 20.25 15.61 11.06
CA PHE A 82 19.49 15.26 9.85
C PHE A 82 18.46 14.16 10.14
N THR A 83 17.19 14.52 9.92
CA THR A 83 16.10 13.58 9.77
C THR A 83 15.40 13.83 8.44
N ILE A 84 14.87 12.77 7.82
CA ILE A 84 14.10 12.89 6.57
C ILE A 84 12.95 13.87 6.75
N GLN A 85 12.30 13.82 7.92
CA GLN A 85 11.14 14.63 8.26
C GLN A 85 11.49 16.12 8.34
N LEU A 86 12.59 16.46 9.03
CA LEU A 86 13.06 17.84 9.13
C LEU A 86 13.53 18.36 7.78
N ALA A 87 14.39 17.62 7.07
CA ALA A 87 14.90 18.03 5.76
C ALA A 87 13.77 18.25 4.75
N TRP A 88 12.76 17.37 4.74
CA TRP A 88 11.62 17.49 3.84
C TRP A 88 10.71 18.65 4.22
N LYS A 89 10.48 18.86 5.52
CA LYS A 89 9.72 20.01 6.02
C LYS A 89 10.40 21.33 5.64
N THR A 90 11.70 21.47 5.89
CA THR A 90 12.47 22.66 5.54
C THR A 90 12.47 22.91 4.03
N GLU A 91 12.63 21.86 3.20
CA GLU A 91 12.53 22.03 1.75
C GLU A 91 11.12 22.49 1.36
N TRP A 92 10.07 21.88 1.88
CA TRP A 92 8.68 22.26 1.59
C TRP A 92 8.39 23.70 2.00
N GLU A 93 8.85 24.11 3.18
CA GLU A 93 8.77 25.49 3.69
C GLU A 93 9.59 26.48 2.85
N SER A 94 10.67 26.05 2.17
CA SER A 94 11.44 26.92 1.28
C SER A 94 10.81 27.13 -0.10
N LYS A 95 9.90 26.25 -0.54
CA LYS A 95 9.30 26.33 -1.88
C LYS A 95 8.10 27.27 -1.87
N GLU A 96 8.03 28.16 -2.84
CA GLU A 96 6.81 28.90 -3.16
C GLU A 96 6.04 28.12 -4.23
N VAL A 97 4.97 27.46 -3.81
CA VAL A 97 4.06 26.75 -4.70
C VAL A 97 2.64 27.25 -4.53
N PRO A 98 1.85 27.32 -5.62
CA PRO A 98 0.42 27.58 -5.51
C PRO A 98 -0.19 26.61 -4.50
N ASN A 99 -1.04 27.14 -3.61
CA ASN A 99 -1.77 26.36 -2.60
C ASN A 99 -0.92 25.74 -1.47
N LYS A 100 0.30 26.24 -1.21
CA LYS A 100 1.18 25.76 -0.11
C LYS A 100 0.49 25.74 1.26
N HIS A 101 -0.37 26.73 1.53
CA HIS A 101 -1.16 26.82 2.77
C HIS A 101 -2.03 25.58 3.04
N LEU A 102 -2.30 24.74 2.03
CA LEU A 102 -3.11 23.54 2.15
C LEU A 102 -2.38 22.35 2.77
N VAL A 103 -1.04 22.36 2.80
CA VAL A 103 -0.22 21.36 3.50
C VAL A 103 0.83 22.13 4.28
N LEU A 104 0.55 22.39 5.56
CA LEU A 104 1.46 23.14 6.42
C LEU A 104 2.70 22.32 6.80
N ASP A 105 2.53 21.01 6.96
CA ASP A 105 3.62 20.09 7.22
C ASP A 105 3.47 18.86 6.30
N PRO A 106 4.46 18.59 5.42
CA PRO A 106 4.39 17.43 4.52
C PRO A 106 4.43 16.10 5.27
N ASN A 107 4.84 16.09 6.54
CA ASN A 107 4.88 14.91 7.40
C ASN A 107 3.54 14.60 8.07
N LEU A 108 2.61 15.56 8.17
CA LEU A 108 1.33 15.41 8.90
C LEU A 108 0.26 14.64 8.11
N GLN A 109 0.61 14.09 6.95
CA GLN A 109 -0.29 13.18 6.26
C GLN A 109 -0.21 11.79 6.90
N SER A 110 -1.27 11.43 7.64
CA SER A 110 -1.52 10.09 8.18
C SER A 110 -0.97 9.03 7.24
N HIS A 111 -0.02 8.23 7.74
CA HIS A 111 0.70 7.18 7.03
C HIS A 111 -0.22 6.03 6.60
N LEU A 112 -1.21 6.31 5.78
CA LEU A 112 -2.15 5.34 5.26
C LEU A 112 -1.54 4.75 4.01
N GLY A 113 -0.73 3.71 4.21
CA GLY A 113 -0.16 2.94 3.11
C GLY A 113 -1.26 2.30 2.27
N VAL A 114 -0.93 1.99 1.01
CA VAL A 114 -1.78 1.27 0.04
C VAL A 114 -2.43 0.01 0.65
N ASP A 115 -1.75 -0.64 1.58
CA ASP A 115 -2.28 -1.82 2.26
C ASP A 115 -3.41 -1.51 3.25
N ASN A 116 -3.45 -0.33 3.85
CA ASN A 116 -4.56 0.10 4.71
C ASN A 116 -5.85 0.27 3.91
N ALA A 117 -5.78 0.91 2.73
CA ALA A 117 -6.89 1.06 1.79
C ALA A 117 -7.57 -0.27 1.46
N ILE A 118 -6.76 -1.27 1.14
CA ILE A 118 -7.24 -2.60 0.80
C ILE A 118 -7.86 -3.29 2.03
N ILE A 119 -7.18 -3.25 3.19
CA ILE A 119 -7.68 -3.88 4.42
C ILE A 119 -8.99 -3.25 4.87
N PHE A 120 -9.08 -1.91 4.85
CA PHE A 120 -10.28 -1.18 5.23
C PHE A 120 -11.46 -1.53 4.31
N LEU A 121 -11.26 -1.46 2.99
CA LEU A 121 -12.28 -1.81 2.00
C LEU A 121 -12.78 -3.25 2.20
N LEU A 122 -11.87 -4.21 2.35
CA LEU A 122 -12.24 -5.62 2.54
C LEU A 122 -12.94 -5.85 3.86
N ASN A 123 -12.49 -5.20 4.94
CA ASN A 123 -13.14 -5.31 6.24
C ASN A 123 -14.60 -4.85 6.17
N GLN A 124 -14.85 -3.71 5.53
CA GLN A 124 -16.20 -3.18 5.34
C GLN A 124 -17.05 -4.12 4.49
N ALA A 125 -16.49 -4.62 3.38
CA ALA A 125 -17.19 -5.54 2.50
C ALA A 125 -17.56 -6.85 3.23
N TYR A 126 -16.62 -7.48 3.93
CA TYR A 126 -16.87 -8.73 4.66
C TYR A 126 -17.85 -8.53 5.81
N THR A 127 -17.70 -7.47 6.60
CA THR A 127 -18.59 -7.15 7.73
C THR A 127 -20.03 -6.95 7.27
N HIS A 128 -20.23 -6.25 6.14
CA HIS A 128 -21.58 -6.01 5.61
C HIS A 128 -22.18 -7.25 4.96
N LEU A 129 -21.39 -8.02 4.21
CA LEU A 129 -21.83 -9.26 3.55
C LEU A 129 -22.18 -10.39 4.54
N ASP A 130 -21.76 -10.27 5.81
CA ASP A 130 -22.10 -11.18 6.89
C ASP A 130 -23.56 -11.02 7.37
N LYS A 131 -24.24 -9.93 6.95
CA LYS A 131 -25.65 -9.67 7.20
C LYS A 131 -26.52 -10.36 6.15
N ALA A 132 -27.71 -10.80 6.54
CA ALA A 132 -28.67 -11.41 5.61
C ALA A 132 -29.11 -10.43 4.51
N ALA A 133 -29.31 -10.95 3.30
CA ALA A 133 -29.81 -10.18 2.14
C ALA A 133 -29.03 -8.90 1.80
N SER A 134 -27.73 -8.88 2.07
CA SER A 134 -26.83 -7.76 1.80
C SER A 134 -26.12 -7.89 0.44
N MET A 135 -25.70 -6.76 -0.10
CA MET A 135 -24.83 -6.66 -1.28
C MET A 135 -23.86 -5.50 -1.09
N VAL A 136 -22.70 -5.56 -1.74
CA VAL A 136 -21.70 -4.50 -1.73
C VAL A 136 -21.43 -4.05 -3.15
N ARG A 137 -21.43 -2.73 -3.37
CA ARG A 137 -21.01 -2.11 -4.64
C ARG A 137 -19.74 -1.32 -4.37
N VAL A 138 -18.76 -1.40 -5.24
CA VAL A 138 -17.53 -0.61 -5.13
C VAL A 138 -17.33 0.13 -6.43
N MET A 139 -17.34 1.46 -6.39
CA MET A 139 -17.00 2.30 -7.53
C MET A 139 -15.50 2.58 -7.47
N PHE A 140 -14.75 2.26 -8.51
CA PHE A 140 -13.35 2.64 -8.66
C PHE A 140 -13.27 3.77 -9.67
N PHE A 141 -13.06 4.99 -9.18
CA PHE A 141 -12.90 6.17 -10.00
C PHE A 141 -11.48 6.26 -10.57
N ASP A 142 -11.41 6.68 -11.82
CA ASP A 142 -10.16 7.08 -12.45
C ASP A 142 -10.30 8.50 -13.00
N PHE A 143 -9.20 9.26 -13.04
CA PHE A 143 -9.21 10.65 -13.49
C PHE A 143 -8.44 10.78 -14.80
N SER A 144 -9.01 11.49 -15.78
CA SER A 144 -8.43 11.62 -17.13
C SER A 144 -7.06 12.28 -17.13
N CYS A 145 -6.83 13.22 -16.21
CA CYS A 145 -5.56 13.92 -16.01
C CYS A 145 -5.38 14.24 -14.51
N ALA A 146 -5.19 13.21 -13.68
CA ALA A 146 -5.02 13.35 -12.24
C ALA A 146 -4.03 14.49 -11.85
N PHE A 147 -2.89 14.58 -12.54
CA PHE A 147 -1.82 15.50 -12.14
C PHE A 147 -1.94 16.95 -12.64
N ASN A 148 -2.82 17.21 -13.60
CA ASN A 148 -3.00 18.55 -14.17
C ASN A 148 -4.18 19.30 -13.53
N THR A 149 -5.17 18.56 -13.00
CA THR A 149 -6.41 19.15 -12.52
C THR A 149 -6.76 18.79 -11.08
N ILE A 150 -6.11 17.78 -10.48
CA ILE A 150 -6.35 17.47 -9.06
C ILE A 150 -5.74 18.54 -8.16
N ARG A 151 -6.61 19.23 -7.43
CA ARG A 151 -6.28 19.98 -6.21
C ARG A 151 -6.23 18.99 -5.05
N PRO A 152 -5.04 18.50 -4.66
CA PRO A 152 -4.94 17.27 -3.87
C PRO A 152 -5.44 17.44 -2.44
N ALA A 153 -5.39 18.67 -1.91
CA ALA A 153 -5.95 18.97 -0.60
C ALA A 153 -7.48 19.02 -0.58
N LEU A 154 -8.14 19.52 -1.63
CA LEU A 154 -9.60 19.47 -1.74
C LEU A 154 -10.07 18.03 -1.92
N LEU A 155 -9.36 17.25 -2.74
CA LEU A 155 -9.59 15.81 -2.86
C LEU A 155 -9.39 15.11 -1.53
N ARG A 156 -8.32 15.42 -0.80
CA ARG A 156 -8.05 14.84 0.51
C ARG A 156 -9.13 15.21 1.53
N GLU A 157 -9.42 16.49 1.71
CA GLU A 157 -10.44 16.96 2.65
C GLU A 157 -11.79 16.35 2.31
N LYS A 158 -12.16 16.26 1.02
CA LYS A 158 -13.40 15.60 0.63
C LYS A 158 -13.37 14.10 0.85
N LEU A 159 -12.28 13.39 0.51
CA LEU A 159 -12.16 11.93 0.73
C LEU A 159 -12.16 11.60 2.23
N THR A 160 -11.50 12.43 3.06
CA THR A 160 -11.47 12.31 4.52
C THR A 160 -12.83 12.68 5.14
N ALA A 161 -13.44 13.80 4.74
CA ALA A 161 -14.75 14.26 5.22
C ALA A 161 -15.91 13.41 4.72
N MET A 162 -15.75 12.75 3.58
CA MET A 162 -16.72 11.75 3.13
C MET A 162 -16.73 10.54 4.06
N GLN A 163 -15.69 10.32 4.91
CA GLN A 163 -15.58 9.41 6.07
C GLN A 163 -16.42 8.11 6.05
N LYS A 164 -16.65 7.65 4.83
CA LYS A 164 -17.39 6.49 4.37
C LYS A 164 -16.74 6.17 3.02
N TYR A 165 -15.69 5.35 3.12
CA TYR A 165 -15.27 4.39 2.09
C TYR A 165 -14.39 4.85 0.92
N SER A 166 -13.57 5.89 1.05
CA SER A 166 -12.66 6.28 -0.03
C SER A 166 -11.22 6.53 0.42
N GLU A 167 -10.49 5.45 0.66
CA GLU A 167 -9.03 5.48 0.57
C GLU A 167 -8.71 5.15 -0.89
N ASP A 168 -8.08 6.05 -1.65
CA ASP A 168 -7.64 5.88 -3.05
C ASP A 168 -8.72 5.74 -4.14
N SER A 169 -9.50 6.81 -4.37
CA SER A 169 -10.42 6.94 -5.52
C SER A 169 -11.46 5.82 -5.64
N ALA A 170 -11.72 5.06 -4.58
CA ALA A 170 -12.80 4.09 -4.53
C ALA A 170 -13.94 4.60 -3.64
N ILE A 171 -15.20 4.23 -3.90
CA ILE A 171 -16.32 4.43 -2.96
C ILE A 171 -17.02 3.08 -2.78
N VAL A 172 -17.08 2.60 -1.54
CA VAL A 172 -17.83 1.39 -1.17
C VAL A 172 -19.25 1.77 -0.75
N GLY A 173 -20.24 1.12 -1.36
CA GLY A 173 -21.64 1.16 -0.99
C GLY A 173 -22.07 -0.16 -0.38
N CYS A 174 -22.34 -0.15 0.92
CA CYS A 174 -22.94 -1.26 1.63
C CYS A 174 -24.47 -1.16 1.55
N ILE A 175 -25.11 -2.00 0.73
CA ILE A 175 -26.55 -1.90 0.45
C ILE A 175 -27.28 -3.05 1.15
N SER A 176 -28.30 -2.70 1.93
CA SER A 176 -29.27 -3.64 2.51
C SER A 176 -30.54 -3.68 1.66
N SER A 177 -31.34 -4.72 1.82
CA SER A 177 -32.66 -4.84 1.20
C SER A 177 -33.55 -3.63 1.52
N GLY A 178 -33.67 -2.66 0.60
CA GLY A 178 -34.51 -1.45 0.73
C GLY A 178 -33.77 -0.13 0.48
N GLU A 179 -32.45 -0.07 0.63
CA GLU A 179 -31.66 1.17 0.65
C GLU A 179 -30.79 1.35 -0.61
N LYS A 180 -31.38 1.30 -1.79
CA LYS A 180 -30.62 1.45 -3.05
C LYS A 180 -30.21 2.91 -3.34
N THR A 181 -30.84 3.88 -2.69
CA THR A 181 -30.73 5.32 -2.99
C THR A 181 -29.52 5.98 -2.36
N GLU A 182 -29.10 5.58 -1.14
CA GLU A 182 -27.99 6.22 -0.42
C GLU A 182 -26.66 6.13 -1.21
N TYR A 183 -26.31 4.95 -1.72
CA TYR A 183 -25.08 4.78 -2.49
C TYR A 183 -25.05 5.61 -3.78
N ARG A 184 -26.16 5.64 -4.52
CA ARG A 184 -26.27 6.44 -5.75
C ARG A 184 -26.13 7.93 -5.45
N ALA A 185 -26.74 8.39 -4.36
CA ALA A 185 -26.61 9.77 -3.92
C ALA A 185 -25.14 10.09 -3.54
N THR A 186 -24.45 9.20 -2.83
CA THR A 186 -23.03 9.37 -2.49
C THR A 186 -22.14 9.46 -3.73
N VAL A 187 -22.34 8.56 -4.70
CA VAL A 187 -21.60 8.60 -5.98
C VAL A 187 -21.89 9.90 -6.73
N GLN A 188 -23.16 10.31 -6.83
CA GLN A 188 -23.52 11.54 -7.51
C GLN A 188 -22.96 12.78 -6.80
N ASN A 189 -23.00 12.83 -5.47
CA ASN A 189 -22.40 13.90 -4.68
C ASN A 189 -20.90 14.00 -4.90
N PHE A 190 -20.21 12.85 -5.04
CA PHE A 190 -18.79 12.83 -5.39
C PHE A 190 -18.55 13.33 -6.81
N VAL A 191 -19.33 12.88 -7.80
CA VAL A 191 -19.23 13.34 -9.19
C VAL A 191 -19.45 14.86 -9.28
N THR A 192 -20.52 15.38 -8.67
CA THR A 192 -20.81 16.82 -8.63
C THR A 192 -19.66 17.58 -7.96
N TRP A 193 -19.13 17.04 -6.86
CA TRP A 193 -17.98 17.65 -6.20
C TRP A 193 -16.73 17.63 -7.10
N CYS A 194 -16.47 16.55 -7.82
CA CYS A 194 -15.39 16.49 -8.81
C CYS A 194 -15.55 17.58 -9.87
N GLU A 195 -16.75 17.74 -10.42
CA GLU A 195 -17.05 18.78 -11.43
C GLU A 195 -16.83 20.19 -10.89
N LEU A 196 -17.32 20.50 -9.69
CA LEU A 196 -17.13 21.79 -9.02
C LEU A 196 -15.65 22.08 -8.71
N ASN A 197 -14.84 21.04 -8.53
CA ASN A 197 -13.41 21.15 -8.25
C ASN A 197 -12.54 20.95 -9.49
N HIS A 198 -13.16 20.95 -10.68
CA HIS A 198 -12.53 20.74 -11.98
C HIS A 198 -11.81 19.39 -12.13
N LEU A 199 -12.15 18.39 -11.33
CA LEU A 199 -11.62 17.04 -11.47
C LEU A 199 -12.36 16.30 -12.58
N GLN A 200 -11.68 16.08 -13.69
CA GLN A 200 -12.25 15.34 -14.81
C GLN A 200 -12.15 13.84 -14.59
N LEU A 201 -13.30 13.20 -14.37
CA LEU A 201 -13.42 11.75 -14.28
C LEU A 201 -13.24 11.11 -15.66
N ASN A 202 -12.58 9.96 -15.67
CA ASN A 202 -12.49 9.09 -16.84
C ASN A 202 -13.56 8.00 -16.72
N VAL A 203 -14.72 8.21 -17.33
CA VAL A 203 -15.84 7.27 -17.24
C VAL A 203 -15.48 5.90 -17.85
N THR A 204 -14.66 5.85 -18.90
CA THR A 204 -14.27 4.59 -19.54
C THR A 204 -13.30 3.76 -18.71
N LYS A 205 -12.52 4.37 -17.82
CA LYS A 205 -11.65 3.68 -16.86
C LYS A 205 -12.27 3.51 -15.49
N THR A 206 -13.28 4.31 -15.16
CA THR A 206 -14.08 4.13 -13.95
C THR A 206 -14.87 2.84 -14.08
N LYS A 207 -14.79 1.97 -13.07
CA LYS A 207 -15.44 0.66 -13.07
C LYS A 207 -16.20 0.43 -11.78
N GLU A 208 -17.28 -0.33 -11.86
CA GLU A 208 -18.04 -0.74 -10.69
C GLU A 208 -17.89 -2.24 -10.46
N LEU A 209 -17.50 -2.64 -9.24
CA LEU A 209 -17.49 -4.04 -8.82
C LEU A 209 -18.71 -4.30 -7.93
N LEU A 210 -19.57 -5.22 -8.38
CA LEU A 210 -20.76 -5.63 -7.65
C LEU A 210 -20.55 -7.00 -6.98
N VAL A 211 -20.52 -7.03 -5.66
CA VAL A 211 -20.46 -8.25 -4.85
C VAL A 211 -21.86 -8.55 -4.30
N ASP A 212 -22.55 -9.50 -4.93
CA ASP A 212 -23.87 -9.98 -4.49
C ASP A 212 -23.81 -11.49 -4.21
N LEU A 213 -23.81 -11.84 -2.93
CA LEU A 213 -23.73 -13.23 -2.45
C LEU A 213 -25.11 -13.85 -2.18
N ARG A 214 -26.20 -13.15 -2.50
CA ARG A 214 -27.56 -13.65 -2.30
C ARG A 214 -27.88 -14.74 -3.31
N ARG A 215 -28.69 -15.73 -2.90
CA ARG A 215 -29.14 -16.82 -3.80
C ARG A 215 -29.94 -16.28 -4.99
N LYS A 216 -30.84 -15.32 -4.73
CA LYS A 216 -31.59 -14.61 -5.76
C LYS A 216 -30.90 -13.28 -6.05
N LYS A 217 -30.20 -13.23 -7.18
CA LYS A 217 -29.53 -12.01 -7.64
C LYS A 217 -30.56 -11.00 -8.12
N THR A 218 -30.37 -9.74 -7.76
CA THR A 218 -31.08 -8.65 -8.43
C THR A 218 -30.17 -8.11 -9.52
N GLN A 219 -30.66 -7.97 -10.76
CA GLN A 219 -29.92 -7.26 -11.79
C GLN A 219 -29.68 -5.82 -11.29
N GLY A 220 -28.41 -5.46 -11.12
CA GLY A 220 -28.02 -4.13 -10.67
C GLY A 220 -28.15 -3.15 -11.82
N THR A 221 -28.98 -2.12 -11.68
CA THR A 221 -28.99 -1.04 -12.69
C THR A 221 -27.67 -0.27 -12.60
N PRO A 222 -26.90 -0.19 -13.70
CA PRO A 222 -25.65 0.57 -13.73
C PRO A 222 -25.86 2.01 -13.29
N ILE A 223 -24.88 2.56 -12.56
CA ILE A 223 -24.86 3.99 -12.27
C ILE A 223 -24.37 4.71 -13.52
N SER A 224 -25.04 5.80 -13.88
CA SER A 224 -24.57 6.67 -14.96
C SER A 224 -23.78 7.84 -14.38
N ILE A 225 -22.61 8.10 -14.94
CA ILE A 225 -21.78 9.27 -14.63
C ILE A 225 -21.77 10.13 -15.90
N GLN A 226 -22.17 11.40 -15.79
CA GLN A 226 -22.25 12.32 -16.93
C GLN A 226 -23.11 11.79 -18.10
N GLY A 227 -24.19 11.09 -17.78
CA GLY A 227 -25.10 10.50 -18.78
C GLY A 227 -24.60 9.20 -19.42
N ALA A 228 -23.37 8.76 -19.14
CA ALA A 228 -22.82 7.49 -19.63
C ALA A 228 -22.88 6.40 -18.54
N PRO A 229 -23.37 5.18 -18.85
CA PRO A 229 -23.41 4.08 -17.89
C PRO A 229 -21.99 3.60 -17.55
N VAL A 230 -21.71 3.39 -16.27
CA VAL A 230 -20.44 2.81 -15.80
C VAL A 230 -20.47 1.29 -15.98
N ASP A 231 -19.38 0.74 -16.49
CA ASP A 231 -19.22 -0.70 -16.66
C ASP A 231 -19.15 -1.42 -15.30
N ILE A 232 -20.04 -2.41 -15.12
CA ILE A 232 -19.98 -3.35 -14.01
C ILE A 232 -19.05 -4.49 -14.41
N VAL A 233 -18.00 -4.72 -13.62
CA VAL A 233 -16.97 -5.73 -13.89
C VAL A 233 -17.05 -6.87 -12.88
N ASP A 234 -16.65 -8.08 -13.31
CA ASP A 234 -16.54 -9.24 -12.43
C ASP A 234 -15.27 -9.23 -11.58
N ASP A 235 -14.23 -8.57 -12.08
CA ASP A 235 -12.97 -8.41 -11.39
C ASP A 235 -12.30 -7.07 -11.71
N TYR A 236 -11.52 -6.57 -10.75
CA TYR A 236 -10.81 -5.30 -10.86
C TYR A 236 -9.46 -5.37 -10.14
N LYS A 237 -8.43 -4.79 -10.76
CA LYS A 237 -7.10 -4.70 -10.15
C LYS A 237 -6.98 -3.42 -9.33
N TYR A 238 -7.32 -3.50 -8.05
CA TYR A 238 -7.25 -2.39 -7.13
C TYR A 238 -5.88 -2.33 -6.45
N LEU A 239 -5.15 -1.23 -6.62
CA LEU A 239 -3.90 -0.98 -5.90
C LEU A 239 -2.87 -2.13 -5.97
N GLY A 240 -2.85 -2.85 -7.09
CA GLY A 240 -1.95 -3.99 -7.32
C GLY A 240 -2.49 -5.36 -6.90
N VAL A 241 -3.69 -5.43 -6.31
CA VAL A 241 -4.38 -6.66 -5.86
C VAL A 241 -5.64 -6.87 -6.70
N TYR A 242 -5.90 -8.11 -7.11
CA TYR A 242 -7.14 -8.42 -7.84
C TYR A 242 -8.28 -8.69 -6.85
N LEU A 243 -9.37 -7.95 -7.00
CA LEU A 243 -10.64 -8.16 -6.30
C LEU A 243 -11.67 -8.67 -7.30
N ASN A 244 -12.55 -9.59 -6.89
CA ASN A 244 -13.63 -10.08 -7.74
C ASN A 244 -14.98 -10.12 -7.02
N ASN A 245 -16.05 -10.24 -7.80
CA ASN A 245 -17.44 -10.24 -7.35
C ASN A 245 -17.80 -11.44 -6.46
N LYS A 246 -16.96 -12.47 -6.43
CA LYS A 246 -17.08 -13.63 -5.55
C LYS A 246 -16.29 -13.47 -4.26
N LEU A 247 -15.48 -12.41 -4.14
CA LEU A 247 -14.42 -12.24 -3.14
C LEU A 247 -13.64 -13.54 -2.93
N ASP A 248 -13.32 -14.23 -4.03
CA ASP A 248 -12.36 -15.31 -4.04
C ASP A 248 -11.00 -14.78 -4.49
N TRP A 249 -9.95 -15.39 -3.96
CA TRP A 249 -8.60 -14.89 -4.14
C TRP A 249 -7.89 -15.55 -5.32
N THR A 250 -8.60 -16.34 -6.13
CA THR A 250 -8.02 -17.20 -7.17
C THR A 250 -7.24 -16.39 -8.20
N LYS A 251 -7.86 -15.34 -8.76
CA LYS A 251 -7.22 -14.47 -9.77
C LYS A 251 -6.01 -13.72 -9.19
N ASN A 252 -6.11 -13.26 -7.94
CA ASN A 252 -5.01 -12.59 -7.25
C ASN A 252 -3.85 -13.55 -7.01
N SER A 253 -4.12 -14.72 -6.43
CA SER A 253 -3.13 -15.76 -6.17
C SER A 253 -2.40 -16.17 -7.45
N GLU A 254 -3.11 -16.27 -8.58
CA GLU A 254 -2.49 -16.55 -9.90
C GLU A 254 -1.58 -15.45 -10.39
N ALA A 255 -2.02 -14.20 -10.32
CA ALA A 255 -1.18 -13.06 -10.67
C ALA A 255 0.07 -13.00 -9.79
N VAL A 256 -0.07 -13.26 -8.49
CA VAL A 256 1.03 -13.31 -7.53
C VAL A 256 1.99 -14.45 -7.84
N TYR A 257 1.48 -15.65 -8.11
CA TYR A 257 2.32 -16.79 -8.45
C TYR A 257 3.11 -16.55 -9.74
N ARG A 258 2.48 -16.04 -10.81
CA ARG A 258 3.17 -15.70 -12.06
C ARG A 258 4.27 -14.66 -11.82
N LYS A 259 3.98 -13.63 -11.01
CA LYS A 259 4.96 -12.61 -10.60
C LYS A 259 6.11 -13.23 -9.80
N GLY A 260 5.79 -14.12 -8.85
CA GLY A 260 6.77 -14.86 -8.05
C GLY A 260 7.68 -15.75 -8.90
N GLN A 261 7.13 -16.48 -9.88
CA GLN A 261 7.90 -17.28 -10.83
C GLN A 261 8.88 -16.43 -11.66
N SER A 262 8.43 -15.28 -12.15
CA SER A 262 9.29 -14.33 -12.88
C SER A 262 10.48 -13.87 -12.02
N ARG A 263 10.26 -13.57 -10.72
CA ARG A 263 11.35 -13.17 -9.83
C ARG A 263 12.23 -14.34 -9.39
N LEU A 264 11.67 -15.53 -9.24
CA LEU A 264 12.42 -16.75 -8.96
C LEU A 264 13.36 -17.13 -10.12
N PHE A 265 12.95 -16.90 -11.37
CA PHE A 265 13.84 -17.06 -12.52
C PHE A 265 15.09 -16.17 -12.40
N LEU A 266 14.91 -14.90 -12.01
CA LEU A 266 16.03 -13.99 -11.77
C LEU A 266 16.95 -14.51 -10.64
N LEU A 267 16.38 -14.99 -9.54
CA LEU A 267 17.13 -15.57 -8.43
C LEU A 267 17.96 -16.79 -8.88
N ARG A 268 17.39 -17.69 -9.71
CA ARG A 268 18.13 -18.81 -10.30
C ARG A 268 19.25 -18.36 -11.22
N ARG A 269 19.00 -17.33 -12.03
CA ARG A 269 20.02 -16.76 -12.92
C ARG A 269 21.17 -16.16 -12.12
N LEU A 270 20.89 -15.49 -11.01
CA LEU A 270 21.91 -14.99 -10.09
C LEU A 270 22.75 -16.11 -9.48
N ARG A 271 22.12 -17.23 -9.07
CA ARG A 271 22.84 -18.40 -8.58
C ARG A 271 23.80 -18.98 -9.63
N SER A 272 23.43 -18.97 -10.91
CA SER A 272 24.30 -19.47 -11.99
C SER A 272 25.58 -18.65 -12.19
N PHE A 273 25.66 -17.44 -11.63
CA PHE A 273 26.88 -16.63 -11.61
C PHE A 273 27.72 -16.84 -10.33
N ASN A 274 27.46 -17.92 -9.58
CA ASN A 274 28.18 -18.26 -8.34
C ASN A 274 28.13 -17.16 -7.25
N ILE A 275 27.04 -16.39 -7.21
CA ILE A 275 26.80 -15.40 -6.15
C ILE A 275 26.62 -16.12 -4.80
N CYS A 276 27.22 -15.56 -3.74
CA CYS A 276 27.18 -16.15 -2.40
C CYS A 276 25.76 -16.17 -1.81
N GLY A 277 25.50 -17.14 -0.92
CA GLY A 277 24.17 -17.36 -0.32
C GLY A 277 23.59 -16.13 0.38
N THR A 278 24.42 -15.32 1.04
CA THR A 278 23.99 -14.09 1.71
C THR A 278 23.38 -13.07 0.74
N MET A 279 24.03 -12.86 -0.41
CA MET A 279 23.52 -11.94 -1.44
C MET A 279 22.26 -12.49 -2.10
N LEU A 280 22.20 -13.80 -2.34
CA LEU A 280 21.00 -14.46 -2.86
C LEU A 280 19.82 -14.34 -1.89
N ARG A 281 20.07 -14.47 -0.59
CA ARG A 281 19.07 -14.27 0.46
C ARG A 281 18.58 -12.81 0.48
N MET A 282 19.48 -11.83 0.43
CA MET A 282 19.10 -10.42 0.35
C MET A 282 18.26 -10.13 -0.90
N PHE A 283 18.61 -10.73 -2.06
CA PHE A 283 17.83 -10.59 -3.28
C PHE A 283 16.45 -11.24 -3.14
N TYR A 284 16.37 -12.44 -2.56
CA TYR A 284 15.10 -13.09 -2.27
C TYR A 284 14.20 -12.21 -1.40
N GLU A 285 14.71 -11.73 -0.26
CA GLU A 285 13.95 -10.91 0.69
C GLU A 285 13.47 -9.58 0.08
N SER A 286 14.32 -8.92 -0.72
CA SER A 286 14.02 -7.61 -1.30
C SER A 286 13.17 -7.66 -2.59
N VAL A 287 13.26 -8.72 -3.39
CA VAL A 287 12.63 -8.78 -4.73
C VAL A 287 11.55 -9.86 -4.84
N VAL A 288 11.82 -11.07 -4.37
CA VAL A 288 10.89 -12.20 -4.50
C VAL A 288 9.83 -12.14 -3.40
N ALA A 289 10.28 -12.09 -2.15
CA ALA A 289 9.44 -12.04 -0.96
C ALA A 289 8.57 -10.77 -0.92
N SER A 290 9.14 -9.61 -1.25
CA SER A 290 8.38 -8.35 -1.32
C SER A 290 7.22 -8.41 -2.31
N ALA A 291 7.41 -9.06 -3.47
CA ALA A 291 6.38 -9.20 -4.49
C ALA A 291 5.28 -10.21 -4.11
N ILE A 292 5.65 -11.32 -3.47
CA ILE A 292 4.71 -12.38 -3.08
C ILE A 292 3.90 -11.97 -1.84
N TYR A 293 4.58 -11.55 -0.78
CA TYR A 293 3.94 -11.35 0.52
C TYR A 293 3.13 -10.07 0.64
N PHE A 294 3.30 -9.09 -0.26
CA PHE A 294 2.44 -7.90 -0.29
C PHE A 294 0.98 -8.28 -0.57
N ALA A 295 0.73 -8.99 -1.66
CA ALA A 295 -0.61 -9.24 -2.15
C ALA A 295 -1.35 -10.39 -1.43
N VAL A 296 -0.62 -11.31 -0.78
CA VAL A 296 -1.21 -12.47 -0.10
C VAL A 296 -1.70 -12.12 1.32
N ARG A 297 -1.16 -11.06 1.94
CA ARG A 297 -1.52 -10.62 3.30
C ARG A 297 -3.03 -10.35 3.46
N PHE A 298 -3.70 -9.91 2.40
CA PHE A 298 -5.10 -9.52 2.43
C PHE A 298 -6.08 -10.70 2.44
N GLU A 299 -5.59 -11.92 2.11
CA GLU A 299 -6.44 -13.11 1.92
C GLU A 299 -6.86 -13.79 3.24
N GLY A 300 -6.47 -13.23 4.39
CA GLY A 300 -6.81 -13.69 5.72
C GLY A 300 -6.20 -15.04 6.04
N SER A 301 -6.94 -16.15 6.14
CA SER A 301 -6.36 -17.52 6.25
C SER A 301 -6.52 -18.35 4.97
N ARG A 302 -7.15 -17.80 3.92
CA ARG A 302 -7.42 -18.53 2.67
C ARG A 302 -6.16 -18.83 1.86
N TRP A 303 -5.09 -18.07 2.07
CA TRP A 303 -3.79 -18.34 1.48
C TRP A 303 -3.21 -19.69 1.93
N GLN A 304 -3.61 -20.25 3.08
CA GLN A 304 -3.15 -21.58 3.53
C GLN A 304 -3.51 -22.69 2.54
N GLN A 305 -4.56 -22.47 1.73
CA GLN A 305 -5.02 -23.40 0.71
C GLN A 305 -4.14 -23.36 -0.56
N THR A 306 -3.19 -22.42 -0.63
CA THR A 306 -2.33 -22.20 -1.81
C THR A 306 -0.99 -22.94 -1.70
N GLY A 307 -1.01 -24.28 -1.82
CA GLY A 307 0.20 -25.11 -1.76
C GLY A 307 1.31 -24.73 -2.78
N TRP A 308 0.94 -24.13 -3.90
CA TRP A 308 1.84 -23.61 -4.94
C TRP A 308 2.71 -22.41 -4.53
N ILE A 309 2.29 -21.53 -3.62
CA ILE A 309 3.17 -20.46 -3.11
C ILE A 309 4.22 -21.07 -2.18
N ASN A 310 3.85 -22.04 -1.36
CA ASN A 310 4.84 -22.81 -0.59
C ASN A 310 5.82 -23.57 -1.51
N LYS A 311 5.37 -24.06 -2.67
CA LYS A 311 6.29 -24.62 -3.69
C LYS A 311 7.27 -23.57 -4.22
N LEU A 312 6.85 -22.32 -4.41
CA LEU A 312 7.74 -21.21 -4.81
C LEU A 312 8.80 -20.94 -3.73
N VAL A 313 8.39 -20.86 -2.46
CA VAL A 313 9.30 -20.63 -1.33
C VAL A 313 10.32 -21.75 -1.21
N ARG A 314 9.90 -23.02 -1.29
CA ARG A 314 10.82 -24.17 -1.28
C ARG A 314 11.84 -24.12 -2.41
N LYS A 315 11.39 -23.85 -3.64
CA LYS A 315 12.28 -23.68 -4.79
C LYS A 315 13.26 -22.51 -4.61
N ALA A 316 12.86 -21.46 -3.88
CA ALA A 316 13.76 -20.36 -3.55
C ALA A 316 14.78 -20.78 -2.47
N SER A 317 14.35 -21.54 -1.46
CA SER A 317 15.24 -22.10 -0.42
C SER A 317 16.35 -22.93 -1.04
N ASP A 318 16.01 -23.80 -2.00
CA ASP A 318 16.99 -24.64 -2.71
C ASP A 318 18.04 -23.79 -3.45
N VAL A 319 17.63 -22.67 -4.05
CA VAL A 319 18.52 -21.79 -4.83
C VAL A 319 19.41 -20.95 -3.91
N VAL A 320 18.88 -20.49 -2.78
CA VAL A 320 19.64 -19.71 -1.80
C VAL A 320 20.58 -20.62 -0.99
N GLY A 321 20.23 -21.89 -0.81
CA GLY A 321 20.98 -22.86 -0.02
C GLY A 321 20.71 -22.78 1.49
N VAL A 322 19.61 -22.16 1.90
CA VAL A 322 19.18 -22.07 3.31
C VAL A 322 17.68 -22.28 3.41
N GLN A 323 17.23 -22.82 4.55
CA GLN A 323 15.80 -22.94 4.83
C GLN A 323 15.21 -21.54 5.00
N LEU A 324 14.22 -21.21 4.17
CA LEU A 324 13.49 -19.94 4.24
C LEU A 324 12.21 -20.14 5.05
N ASP A 325 11.76 -19.08 5.72
CA ASP A 325 10.48 -19.07 6.42
C ASP A 325 9.36 -19.47 5.46
N SER A 326 8.47 -20.35 5.93
CA SER A 326 7.27 -20.71 5.17
C SER A 326 6.35 -19.50 4.98
N LEU A 327 5.47 -19.58 3.97
CA LEU A 327 4.46 -18.55 3.74
C LEU A 327 3.66 -18.25 5.01
N THR A 328 3.31 -19.28 5.77
CA THR A 328 2.57 -19.17 7.03
C THR A 328 3.26 -18.27 8.02
N VAL A 329 4.50 -18.60 8.35
CA VAL A 329 5.28 -17.87 9.36
C VAL A 329 5.44 -16.41 8.96
N VAL A 330 5.74 -16.15 7.68
CA VAL A 330 5.92 -14.76 7.21
C VAL A 330 4.63 -13.96 7.24
N LEU A 331 3.51 -14.56 6.83
CA LEU A 331 2.22 -13.87 6.82
C LEU A 331 1.70 -13.62 8.23
N GLU A 332 1.78 -14.60 9.13
CA GLU A 332 1.36 -14.43 10.52
C GLU A 332 2.15 -13.30 11.20
N ARG A 333 3.48 -13.30 11.06
CA ARG A 333 4.34 -12.20 11.55
C ARG A 333 3.92 -10.86 10.95
N ARG A 334 3.69 -10.80 9.64
CA ARG A 334 3.31 -9.56 8.94
C ARG A 334 1.91 -9.06 9.32
N MET A 335 0.96 -9.96 9.58
CA MET A 335 -0.39 -9.62 10.03
C MET A 335 -0.36 -9.10 11.46
N LEU A 336 0.43 -9.75 12.33
CA LEU A 336 0.63 -9.30 13.71
C LEU A 336 1.25 -7.90 13.76
N SER A 337 2.37 -7.67 13.06
CA SER A 337 2.99 -6.34 13.00
C SER A 337 2.05 -5.28 12.43
N LYS A 338 1.16 -5.66 11.50
CA LYS A 338 0.18 -4.73 10.93
C LYS A 338 -0.90 -4.37 11.93
N VAL A 339 -1.42 -5.33 12.70
CA VAL A 339 -2.40 -5.05 13.76
C VAL A 339 -1.79 -4.16 14.85
N GLN A 340 -0.57 -4.46 15.29
CA GLN A 340 0.16 -3.63 16.26
C GLN A 340 0.31 -2.19 15.72
N ALA A 341 0.77 -2.03 14.48
CA ALA A 341 0.89 -0.72 13.86
C ALA A 341 -0.45 0.04 13.71
N ILE A 342 -1.59 -0.65 13.65
CA ILE A 342 -2.92 -0.02 13.67
C ILE A 342 -3.29 0.40 15.10
N LEU A 343 -3.03 -0.45 16.10
CA LEU A 343 -3.28 -0.15 17.51
C LEU A 343 -2.41 1.01 18.02
N ASP A 344 -1.19 1.15 17.51
CA ASP A 344 -0.25 2.22 17.89
C ASP A 344 -0.50 3.54 17.15
N ASN A 345 -1.48 3.58 16.24
CA ASN A 345 -1.79 4.74 15.41
C ASN A 345 -3.27 5.12 15.51
N ASP A 346 -3.58 6.05 16.43
CA ASP A 346 -4.93 6.55 16.69
C ASP A 346 -5.59 7.20 15.45
N SER A 347 -4.79 7.68 14.50
CA SER A 347 -5.28 8.27 13.25
C SER A 347 -5.63 7.23 12.18
N HIS A 348 -5.46 5.93 12.46
CA HIS A 348 -5.76 4.87 11.51
C HIS A 348 -7.28 4.60 11.42
N PRO A 349 -7.89 4.46 10.22
CA PRO A 349 -9.33 4.25 10.06
C PRO A 349 -9.88 3.01 10.76
N LEU A 350 -9.05 1.99 10.94
CA LEU A 350 -9.39 0.77 11.69
C LEU A 350 -8.99 0.82 13.18
N HIS A 351 -8.32 1.87 13.65
CA HIS A 351 -7.92 1.98 15.04
C HIS A 351 -9.15 1.93 15.95
N GLU A 352 -10.14 2.79 15.69
CA GLU A 352 -11.38 2.84 16.46
C GLU A 352 -12.16 1.50 16.42
N VAL A 353 -12.08 0.77 15.29
CA VAL A 353 -12.67 -0.57 15.18
C VAL A 353 -11.98 -1.57 16.10
N LEU A 354 -10.65 -1.58 16.13
CA LEU A 354 -9.88 -2.47 16.99
C LEU A 354 -9.96 -2.07 18.46
N ASP A 355 -9.97 -0.77 18.75
CA ASP A 355 -10.03 -0.26 20.12
C ASP A 355 -11.37 -0.59 20.79
N ARG A 356 -12.48 -0.52 20.05
CA ARG A 356 -13.79 -1.04 20.53
C ARG A 356 -13.79 -2.54 20.84
N LEU A 357 -12.87 -3.30 20.26
CA LEU A 357 -12.70 -4.72 20.56
C LEU A 357 -11.75 -4.93 21.74
N ARG A 358 -11.07 -3.90 22.27
CA ARG A 358 -10.13 -4.06 23.37
C ARG A 358 -10.86 -4.49 24.64
N SER A 359 -10.40 -5.60 25.24
CA SER A 359 -10.85 -6.04 26.54
C SER A 359 -10.32 -5.09 27.62
N THR A 360 -11.21 -4.61 28.48
CA THR A 360 -10.85 -3.78 29.64
C THR A 360 -10.02 -4.53 30.69
N PHE A 361 -9.99 -5.87 30.66
CA PHE A 361 -9.37 -6.70 31.68
C PHE A 361 -8.08 -7.40 31.24
N SER A 362 -7.92 -7.74 29.96
CA SER A 362 -6.90 -8.72 29.55
C SER A 362 -5.94 -8.27 28.45
N GLN A 363 -5.95 -6.98 28.05
CA GLN A 363 -5.20 -6.44 26.89
C GLN A 363 -5.46 -7.15 25.55
N ARG A 364 -6.26 -8.23 25.55
CA ARG A 364 -6.70 -9.00 24.39
C ARG A 364 -7.78 -8.24 23.64
N LEU A 365 -7.88 -8.53 22.36
CA LEU A 365 -8.96 -8.07 21.50
C LEU A 365 -10.07 -9.12 21.46
N LEU A 366 -11.32 -8.70 21.66
CA LEU A 366 -12.50 -9.53 21.50
C LEU A 366 -12.63 -9.96 20.04
N ALA A 367 -12.91 -11.25 19.83
CA ALA A 367 -13.12 -11.76 18.48
C ALA A 367 -14.39 -11.12 17.87
N PRO A 368 -14.31 -10.58 16.63
CA PRO A 368 -15.48 -10.03 15.96
C PRO A 368 -16.50 -11.15 15.68
N ARG A 369 -17.79 -10.82 15.81
CA ARG A 369 -18.87 -11.77 15.47
C ARG A 369 -18.84 -12.02 13.96
N CYS A 370 -18.59 -13.28 13.59
CA CYS A 370 -18.55 -13.73 12.20
C CYS A 370 -19.59 -14.85 12.00
N SER A 371 -20.62 -14.59 11.19
CA SER A 371 -21.66 -15.56 10.82
C SER A 371 -21.21 -16.47 9.67
N THR A 372 -20.36 -15.96 8.78
CA THR A 372 -19.83 -16.70 7.63
C THR A 372 -18.36 -17.10 7.81
N GLU A 373 -18.00 -18.23 7.22
CA GLU A 373 -16.60 -18.68 7.17
C GLU A 373 -15.73 -17.73 6.35
N ARG A 374 -16.32 -17.06 5.36
CA ARG A 374 -15.63 -16.05 4.55
C ARG A 374 -15.18 -14.87 5.41
N HIS A 375 -16.07 -14.33 6.25
CA HIS A 375 -15.74 -13.23 7.15
C HIS A 375 -14.74 -13.71 8.21
N ARG A 376 -14.97 -14.87 8.83
CA ARG A 376 -14.06 -15.48 9.82
C ARG A 376 -12.63 -15.67 9.29
N LYS A 377 -12.49 -16.03 8.01
CA LYS A 377 -11.20 -16.21 7.33
C LYS A 377 -10.63 -14.93 6.70
N SER A 378 -11.21 -13.76 6.94
CA SER A 378 -10.69 -12.48 6.44
C SER A 378 -9.54 -11.95 7.33
N PHE A 379 -8.93 -10.83 6.92
CA PHE A 379 -7.75 -10.27 7.60
C PHE A 379 -7.99 -10.03 9.10
N LEU A 380 -9.01 -9.24 9.49
CA LEU A 380 -9.18 -8.80 10.89
C LEU A 380 -9.40 -9.94 11.88
N PRO A 381 -10.36 -10.88 11.67
CA PRO A 381 -10.58 -11.94 12.66
C PRO A 381 -9.36 -12.86 12.83
N VAL A 382 -8.66 -13.16 11.72
CA VAL A 382 -7.44 -13.97 11.74
C VAL A 382 -6.31 -13.23 12.47
N SER A 383 -6.11 -11.95 12.16
CA SER A 383 -5.03 -11.17 12.77
C SER A 383 -5.27 -10.90 14.26
N ILE A 384 -6.52 -10.72 14.69
CA ILE A 384 -6.90 -10.63 16.10
C ILE A 384 -6.60 -11.94 16.84
N SER A 385 -6.92 -13.08 16.24
CA SER A 385 -6.60 -14.39 16.81
C SER A 385 -5.09 -14.57 16.99
N LEU A 386 -4.29 -14.13 16.00
CA LEU A 386 -2.82 -14.19 16.08
C LEU A 386 -2.28 -13.24 17.16
N TYR A 387 -2.82 -12.02 17.25
CA TYR A 387 -2.47 -11.06 18.29
C TYR A 387 -2.73 -11.62 19.68
N ASN A 388 -3.93 -12.14 19.95
CA ASN A 388 -4.26 -12.73 21.25
C ASN A 388 -3.38 -13.94 21.60
N SER A 389 -3.00 -14.75 20.61
CA SER A 389 -2.08 -15.86 20.82
C SER A 389 -0.66 -15.39 21.15
N SER A 390 -0.19 -14.29 20.55
CA SER A 390 1.12 -13.71 20.87
C SER A 390 1.23 -13.20 22.30
N LEU A 391 0.14 -12.65 22.87
CA LEU A 391 0.10 -12.22 24.27
C LEU A 391 0.27 -13.38 25.26
N LYS A 392 -0.25 -14.57 24.93
CA LYS A 392 -0.06 -15.77 25.77
C LYS A 392 1.40 -16.22 25.86
N ILE A 393 2.18 -15.97 24.80
CA ILE A 393 3.59 -16.38 24.73
C ILE A 393 4.46 -15.41 25.54
N SER A 394 4.08 -14.13 25.64
CA SER A 394 4.77 -13.17 26.51
C SER A 394 4.47 -13.37 28.01
N ASP A 395 3.32 -13.97 28.35
CA ASP A 395 2.91 -14.21 29.74
C ASP A 395 3.51 -15.49 30.36
N THR A 396 4.19 -16.33 29.58
CA THR A 396 4.97 -17.46 30.14
C THR A 396 6.33 -16.98 30.64
N PRO A 397 6.62 -17.02 31.95
CA PRO A 397 7.95 -16.72 32.46
C PRO A 397 8.94 -17.74 31.87
N ASN A 398 10.12 -17.27 31.47
CA ASN A 398 11.28 -18.11 31.16
C ASN A 398 11.48 -19.14 32.28
N GLN A 399 10.97 -20.37 32.10
CA GLN A 399 11.47 -21.52 32.83
C GLN A 399 12.75 -21.95 32.13
N VAL A 400 13.84 -21.27 32.52
CA VAL A 400 15.19 -21.80 32.37
C VAL A 400 15.33 -22.91 33.40
N GLN A 401 15.52 -24.13 32.93
CA GLN A 401 16.36 -25.12 33.60
C GLN A 401 17.64 -25.28 32.79
#